data_AF-A0A371B2T8-F1
#
_entry.id   AF-A0A371B2T8-F1
#
_cell.length_a   1.000
_cell.length_b   1.000
_cell.length_c   1.000
_cell.angle_alpha   90.00
_cell.angle_beta   90.00
_cell.angle_gamma   90.00
#
_symmetry.space_group_name_H-M   'P 1'
#
loop_
_entity.id
_entity.type
_entity.pdbx_description
1 polymer ?
#
loop_
_entity_poly.entity_id
_entity_poly.type
_entity_poly.pdbx_seq_one_letter_code
_entity_poly.pdbx_strand_id
1 'polypeptide(L)'
;MRSFRSLGIAVAMLVPLSAIDTPAYAITTEQWRNVCFDSLGLRSATSQVDVGKAGFRMDDGVAPAARAKPPPPTWDATLRSTIAFIKAYPDSGGNYLLIVQCVGTAERYGTTFPKCNSTQTPITAATPKTLSEYTDDELIDWVNANIP
;
A
#
# COMPACT_ATOMS: atom_id res chain seq x y z
N MET A 1 5.19 4.50 68.27
CA MET A 1 3.87 4.55 67.60
C MET A 1 4.13 4.44 66.10
N ARG A 2 3.63 3.36 65.46
CA ARG A 2 3.92 3.02 64.05
C ARG A 2 2.88 3.67 63.14
N SER A 3 3.34 4.45 62.16
CA SER A 3 2.51 5.05 61.10
C SER A 3 2.46 4.11 59.89
N PHE A 4 1.27 3.66 59.52
CA PHE A 4 1.02 2.85 58.33
C PHE A 4 0.77 3.77 57.14
N ARG A 5 1.61 3.67 56.10
CA ARG A 5 1.35 4.28 54.78
C ARG A 5 0.55 3.29 53.94
N SER A 6 -0.65 3.71 53.53
CA SER A 6 -1.53 2.99 52.61
C SER A 6 -0.96 3.04 51.19
N LEU A 7 -0.65 1.89 50.60
CA LEU A 7 -0.36 1.75 49.16
C LEU A 7 -1.69 1.78 48.39
N GLY A 8 -1.90 2.81 47.58
CA GLY A 8 -2.95 2.82 46.56
C GLY A 8 -2.53 1.95 45.37
N ILE A 9 -3.25 0.85 45.15
CA ILE A 9 -3.10 0.00 43.97
C ILE A 9 -3.85 0.66 42.82
N ALA A 10 -3.11 1.19 41.83
CA ALA A 10 -3.68 1.64 40.57
C ALA A 10 -4.03 0.40 39.72
N VAL A 11 -5.32 0.13 39.56
CA VAL A 11 -5.83 -0.90 38.65
C VAL A 11 -5.77 -0.34 37.23
N ALA A 12 -4.79 -0.76 36.46
CA ALA A 12 -4.76 -0.51 35.02
C ALA A 12 -5.91 -1.30 34.37
N MET A 13 -6.94 -0.60 33.91
CA MET A 13 -8.01 -1.20 33.13
C MET A 13 -7.43 -1.63 31.77
N LEU A 14 -7.31 -2.94 31.57
CA LEU A 14 -7.07 -3.56 30.27
C LEU A 14 -8.30 -3.32 29.40
N VAL A 15 -8.19 -2.38 28.46
CA VAL A 15 -9.17 -2.22 27.38
C VAL A 15 -8.98 -3.43 26.44
N PRO A 16 -10.02 -4.26 26.21
CA PRO A 16 -9.93 -5.34 25.24
C PRO A 16 -9.72 -4.74 23.85
N LEU A 17 -8.65 -5.18 23.20
CA LEU A 17 -8.32 -4.87 21.80
C LEU A 17 -9.41 -5.53 20.94
N SER A 18 -10.51 -4.80 20.72
CA SER A 18 -11.52 -5.21 19.75
C SER A 18 -10.81 -5.27 18.40
N ALA A 19 -10.80 -6.43 17.76
CA ALA A 19 -10.31 -6.58 16.41
C ALA A 19 -11.04 -5.53 15.56
N ILE A 20 -10.31 -4.53 15.08
CA ILE A 20 -10.84 -3.60 14.09
C ILE A 20 -11.15 -4.48 12.89
N ASP A 21 -12.43 -4.63 12.58
CA ASP A 21 -12.90 -5.20 11.33
C ASP A 21 -12.42 -4.27 10.22
N THR A 22 -11.16 -4.41 9.84
CA THR A 22 -10.63 -3.72 8.68
C THR A 22 -11.43 -4.25 7.50
N PRO A 23 -12.17 -3.39 6.76
CA PRO A 23 -12.94 -3.85 5.64
C PRO A 23 -11.99 -4.58 4.68
N ALA A 24 -12.31 -5.82 4.34
CA ALA A 24 -11.55 -6.57 3.36
C ALA A 24 -11.76 -5.91 1.99
N TYR A 25 -10.81 -5.09 1.55
CA TYR A 25 -10.87 -4.46 0.24
C TYR A 25 -10.66 -5.51 -0.85
N ALA A 26 -11.74 -5.85 -1.55
CA ALA A 26 -11.70 -6.72 -2.72
C ALA A 26 -11.65 -5.86 -3.99
N ILE A 27 -10.49 -5.83 -4.65
CA ILE A 27 -10.38 -5.33 -6.02
C ILE A 27 -11.34 -6.14 -6.93
N THR A 28 -12.00 -5.49 -7.88
CA THR A 28 -12.89 -6.20 -8.80
C THR A 28 -12.09 -7.05 -9.81
N THR A 29 -12.73 -8.03 -10.45
CA THR A 29 -12.10 -8.80 -11.54
C THR A 29 -11.62 -7.90 -12.69
N GLU A 30 -12.36 -6.83 -12.98
CA GLU A 30 -12.01 -5.86 -14.03
C GLU A 30 -10.76 -5.06 -13.66
N GLN A 31 -10.71 -4.50 -12.45
CA GLN A 31 -9.54 -3.79 -11.96
C GLN A 31 -8.31 -4.71 -11.86
N TRP A 32 -8.49 -5.96 -11.40
CA TRP A 32 -7.41 -6.94 -11.38
C TRP A 32 -6.89 -7.27 -12.78
N ARG A 33 -7.80 -7.37 -13.75
CA ARG A 33 -7.44 -7.53 -15.16
C ARG A 33 -6.60 -6.35 -15.64
N ASN A 34 -7.00 -5.11 -15.33
CA ASN A 34 -6.27 -3.91 -15.73
C ASN A 34 -4.88 -3.85 -15.07
N VAL A 35 -4.78 -4.21 -13.78
CA VAL A 35 -3.50 -4.40 -13.08
C VAL A 35 -2.57 -5.34 -13.85
N CYS A 36 -3.08 -6.50 -14.30
CA CYS A 36 -2.27 -7.48 -15.02
C CYS A 36 -1.89 -7.05 -16.43
N PHE A 37 -2.80 -6.42 -17.18
CA PHE A 37 -2.59 -6.09 -18.58
C PHE A 37 -1.78 -4.83 -18.79
N ASP A 38 -2.10 -3.80 -18.01
CA ASP A 38 -1.39 -2.53 -18.07
C ASP A 38 -0.12 -2.59 -17.23
N SER A 39 0.14 -3.75 -16.59
CA SER A 39 1.30 -4.02 -15.74
C SER A 39 1.43 -2.94 -14.66
N LEU A 40 0.32 -2.61 -13.99
CA LEU A 40 0.28 -1.45 -13.10
C LEU A 40 1.18 -1.63 -11.89
N GLY A 41 1.58 -0.52 -11.30
CA GLY A 41 2.46 -0.45 -10.15
C GLY A 41 2.25 0.78 -9.27
N LEU A 42 2.73 0.73 -8.02
CA LEU A 42 2.74 1.84 -7.07
C LEU A 42 4.13 2.47 -6.96
N ARG A 43 4.18 3.79 -6.86
CA ARG A 43 5.44 4.53 -6.75
C ARG A 43 5.26 5.77 -5.88
N SER A 44 6.31 6.19 -5.19
CA SER A 44 6.36 7.51 -4.57
C SER A 44 7.29 8.44 -5.33
N ALA A 45 6.87 9.68 -5.58
CA ALA A 45 7.71 10.69 -6.22
C ALA A 45 7.43 12.10 -5.67
N THR A 46 8.41 13.00 -5.81
CA THR A 46 8.30 14.40 -5.39
C THR A 46 7.37 15.23 -6.29
N SER A 47 6.89 14.66 -7.38
CA SER A 47 6.01 15.28 -8.37
C SER A 47 4.94 14.29 -8.81
N GLN A 48 3.76 14.81 -9.14
CA GLN A 48 2.65 14.01 -9.70
C GLN A 48 2.87 13.63 -11.17
N VAL A 49 3.87 14.22 -11.84
CA VAL A 49 4.11 14.05 -13.28
C VAL A 49 5.50 13.50 -13.61
N ASP A 50 6.36 13.27 -12.59
CA ASP A 50 7.73 12.80 -12.80
C ASP A 50 8.02 11.54 -11.97
N VAL A 51 8.55 10.53 -12.64
CA VAL A 51 8.86 9.21 -12.11
C VAL A 51 10.37 9.08 -11.89
N GLY A 52 10.88 9.62 -10.79
CA GLY A 52 12.34 9.68 -10.52
C GLY A 52 13.03 8.39 -10.05
N LYS A 53 12.37 7.51 -9.28
CA LYS A 53 12.97 6.26 -8.70
C LYS A 53 12.09 5.01 -8.81
N ALA A 54 12.67 3.81 -8.99
CA ALA A 54 11.95 2.52 -9.08
C ALA A 54 10.70 2.37 -8.15
N GLY A 55 9.64 1.75 -8.67
CA GLY A 55 8.36 1.55 -7.97
C GLY A 55 8.12 0.09 -7.52
N PHE A 56 6.85 -0.28 -7.32
CA PHE A 56 6.34 -1.61 -7.01
C PHE A 56 5.35 -2.03 -8.09
N ARG A 57 5.41 -3.23 -8.63
CA ARG A 57 4.46 -3.78 -9.60
C ARG A 57 3.31 -4.48 -8.88
N MET A 58 2.07 -4.08 -9.11
CA MET A 58 0.88 -4.59 -8.42
C MET A 58 0.49 -6.01 -8.87
N ASP A 59 0.88 -6.44 -10.08
CA ASP A 59 0.76 -7.84 -10.47
C ASP A 59 1.97 -8.66 -9.99
N ASP A 60 1.73 -9.87 -9.50
CA ASP A 60 2.76 -10.78 -8.95
C ASP A 60 3.56 -11.49 -10.08
N GLY A 61 3.93 -10.75 -11.13
CA GLY A 61 4.53 -11.30 -12.36
C GLY A 61 3.59 -12.26 -13.08
N VAL A 62 2.29 -12.11 -12.86
CA VAL A 62 1.29 -13.07 -13.30
C VAL A 62 1.16 -12.97 -14.82
N ALA A 63 1.40 -14.09 -15.50
CA ALA A 63 1.35 -14.13 -16.95
C ALA A 63 -0.04 -13.70 -17.48
N PRO A 64 -0.10 -13.11 -18.68
CA PRO A 64 -1.36 -12.64 -19.24
C PRO A 64 -2.46 -13.71 -19.33
N ALA A 65 -2.16 -15.01 -19.31
CA ALA A 65 -3.20 -16.06 -19.28
C ALA A 65 -4.05 -16.08 -17.99
N ALA A 66 -3.61 -15.43 -16.91
CA ALA A 66 -4.35 -15.39 -15.65
C ALA A 66 -5.54 -14.42 -15.62
N ARG A 67 -5.90 -13.78 -16.75
CA ARG A 67 -7.11 -12.96 -16.93
C ARG A 67 -8.41 -13.62 -16.44
N ALA A 68 -8.44 -14.95 -16.43
CA ALA A 68 -9.58 -15.75 -15.99
C ALA A 68 -9.57 -16.05 -14.48
N LYS A 69 -8.49 -15.70 -13.77
CA LYS A 69 -8.37 -15.96 -12.32
C LYS A 69 -8.94 -14.78 -11.54
N PRO A 70 -9.64 -15.04 -10.42
CA PRO A 70 -10.04 -13.98 -9.51
C PRO A 70 -8.80 -13.30 -8.91
N PRO A 71 -8.95 -12.07 -8.40
CA PRO A 71 -7.91 -11.39 -7.66
C PRO A 71 -7.39 -12.23 -6.48
N PRO A 72 -6.13 -12.03 -6.06
CA PRO A 72 -5.58 -12.76 -4.92
C PRO A 72 -6.31 -12.39 -3.63
N PRO A 73 -6.61 -13.35 -2.73
CA PRO A 73 -7.27 -13.07 -1.45
C PRO A 73 -6.43 -12.19 -0.51
N THR A 74 -5.14 -12.00 -0.80
CA THR A 74 -4.21 -11.19 -0.01
C THR A 74 -4.00 -9.78 -0.56
N TRP A 75 -4.87 -9.31 -1.46
CA TRP A 75 -4.74 -7.99 -2.10
C TRP A 75 -4.54 -6.86 -1.08
N ASP A 76 -5.47 -6.73 -0.12
CA ASP A 76 -5.41 -5.68 0.92
C ASP A 76 -4.13 -5.75 1.76
N ALA A 77 -3.80 -6.93 2.28
CA ALA A 77 -2.60 -7.12 3.10
C ALA A 77 -1.31 -6.78 2.33
N THR A 78 -1.27 -7.08 1.04
CA THR A 78 -0.14 -6.75 0.16
C THR A 78 -0.04 -5.25 -0.08
N LEU A 79 -1.18 -4.59 -0.33
CA LEU A 79 -1.26 -3.16 -0.56
C LEU A 79 -0.84 -2.38 0.70
N ARG A 80 -1.36 -2.76 1.87
CA ARG A 80 -0.97 -2.20 3.17
C ARG A 80 0.51 -2.34 3.45
N SER A 81 1.06 -3.54 3.24
CA SER A 81 2.50 -3.78 3.41
C SER A 81 3.33 -2.90 2.46
N THR A 82 2.88 -2.74 1.22
CA THR A 82 3.56 -1.92 0.22
C THR A 82 3.53 -0.44 0.58
N ILE A 83 2.38 0.09 1.00
CA ILE A 83 2.23 1.49 1.44
C ILE A 83 3.09 1.77 2.67
N ALA A 84 3.06 0.87 3.67
CA ALA A 84 3.91 1.00 4.85
C ALA A 84 5.39 1.05 4.47
N PHE A 85 5.82 0.20 3.53
CA PHE A 85 7.20 0.19 3.04
C PHE A 85 7.57 1.48 2.30
N ILE A 86 6.66 2.00 1.45
CA ILE A 86 6.84 3.30 0.77
C ILE A 86 7.01 4.43 1.79
N LYS A 87 6.15 4.49 2.81
CA LYS A 87 6.19 5.52 3.86
C LYS A 87 7.39 5.37 4.80
N ALA A 88 7.96 4.18 4.92
CA ALA A 88 9.16 3.96 5.72
C ALA A 88 10.44 4.54 5.10
N TYR A 89 10.44 4.87 3.79
CA TYR A 89 11.60 5.53 3.18
C TYR A 89 11.79 6.95 3.73
N PRO A 90 13.06 7.39 3.93
CA PRO A 90 13.36 8.76 4.30
C PRO A 90 12.74 9.76 3.33
N ASP A 91 12.21 10.86 3.89
CA ASP A 91 11.58 11.97 3.17
C ASP A 91 10.34 11.59 2.34
N SER A 92 9.82 10.37 2.49
CA SER A 92 8.62 9.90 1.76
C SER A 92 7.38 10.75 2.04
N GLY A 93 7.29 11.38 3.22
CA GLY A 93 6.13 12.20 3.61
C GLY A 93 5.83 13.36 2.67
N GLY A 94 6.85 13.93 2.01
CA GLY A 94 6.70 15.00 1.01
C GLY A 94 6.44 14.52 -0.41
N ASN A 95 6.39 13.20 -0.64
CA ASN A 95 6.14 12.63 -1.96
C ASN A 95 4.64 12.40 -2.18
N TYR A 96 4.22 12.27 -3.42
CA TYR A 96 2.91 11.79 -3.84
C TYR A 96 2.93 10.27 -4.00
N LEU A 97 1.77 9.62 -3.92
CA LEU A 97 1.59 8.23 -4.37
C LEU A 97 1.13 8.24 -5.83
N LEU A 98 1.69 7.35 -6.64
CA LEU A 98 1.40 7.24 -8.06
C LEU A 98 1.04 5.80 -8.41
N ILE A 99 0.04 5.64 -9.28
CA ILE A 99 -0.20 4.43 -10.05
C ILE A 99 0.48 4.63 -11.40
N VAL A 100 1.37 3.72 -11.76
CA VAL A 100 2.18 3.81 -12.97
C VAL A 100 2.13 2.50 -13.75
N GLN A 101 2.35 2.54 -15.06
CA GLN A 101 2.56 1.34 -15.86
C GLN A 101 4.00 0.84 -15.68
N CYS A 102 4.17 -0.28 -14.98
CA CYS A 102 5.46 -0.92 -14.76
C CYS A 102 5.85 -1.86 -15.91
N VAL A 103 7.14 -1.93 -16.22
CA VAL A 103 7.70 -2.94 -17.14
C VAL A 103 8.88 -3.64 -16.47
N GLY A 104 8.96 -4.96 -16.61
CA GLY A 104 10.11 -5.78 -16.21
C GLY A 104 9.77 -6.90 -15.21
N THR A 105 10.78 -7.73 -14.95
CA THR A 105 10.78 -8.72 -13.87
C THR A 105 11.58 -8.17 -12.72
N ALA A 106 11.09 -8.37 -11.50
CA ALA A 106 11.71 -7.77 -10.34
C ALA A 106 11.62 -8.65 -9.12
N GLU A 107 12.52 -8.38 -8.21
CA GLU A 107 12.60 -9.02 -6.91
C GLU A 107 11.46 -8.53 -6.00
N ARG A 108 10.96 -9.43 -5.16
CA ARG A 108 9.91 -9.14 -4.19
C ARG A 108 10.52 -8.81 -2.83
N TYR A 109 10.10 -7.70 -2.23
CA TYR A 109 10.47 -7.39 -0.85
C TYR A 109 9.43 -7.98 0.11
N GLY A 110 9.62 -9.24 0.51
CA GLY A 110 8.78 -9.89 1.53
C GLY A 110 7.28 -9.88 1.18
N THR A 111 6.48 -9.22 2.02
CA THR A 111 5.00 -9.15 1.89
C THR A 111 4.49 -8.02 0.99
N THR A 112 5.38 -7.25 0.34
CA THR A 112 4.97 -6.23 -0.61
C THR A 112 4.68 -6.83 -1.98
N PHE A 113 4.11 -5.99 -2.83
CA PHE A 113 4.15 -6.16 -4.27
C PHE A 113 5.61 -6.33 -4.77
N PRO A 114 5.86 -7.08 -5.85
CA PRO A 114 7.18 -7.10 -6.49
C PRO A 114 7.67 -5.68 -6.78
N LYS A 115 8.98 -5.45 -6.79
CA LYS A 115 9.49 -4.14 -7.20
C LYS A 115 9.20 -3.91 -8.70
N CYS A 116 9.35 -2.69 -9.17
CA CYS A 116 9.39 -2.34 -10.58
C CYS A 116 10.72 -1.64 -10.86
N ASN A 117 11.56 -2.24 -11.70
CA ASN A 117 12.87 -1.65 -12.02
C ASN A 117 12.83 -0.60 -13.14
N SER A 118 11.68 -0.43 -13.81
CA SER A 118 11.54 0.59 -14.86
C SER A 118 11.51 2.01 -14.28
N THR A 119 12.39 2.87 -14.78
CA THR A 119 12.43 4.29 -14.44
C THR A 119 11.57 5.14 -15.37
N GLN A 120 11.19 4.63 -16.55
CA GLN A 120 10.33 5.30 -17.52
C GLN A 120 8.98 4.59 -17.58
N THR A 121 8.00 5.15 -16.87
CA THR A 121 6.69 4.53 -16.71
C THR A 121 5.62 5.61 -16.83
N PRO A 122 4.66 5.50 -17.78
CA PRO A 122 3.49 6.36 -17.81
C PRO A 122 2.79 6.38 -16.45
N ILE A 123 2.33 7.56 -16.04
CA ILE A 123 1.57 7.76 -14.81
C ILE A 123 0.09 7.63 -15.18
N THR A 124 -0.59 6.67 -14.56
CA THR A 124 -2.02 6.43 -14.73
C THR A 124 -2.84 7.32 -13.79
N ALA A 125 -2.38 7.46 -12.54
CA ALA A 125 -2.99 8.30 -11.54
C ALA A 125 -1.93 8.76 -10.52
N ALA A 126 -2.17 9.91 -9.89
CA ALA A 126 -1.36 10.41 -8.79
C ALA A 126 -2.26 11.02 -7.71
N THR A 127 -1.91 10.86 -6.44
CA THR A 127 -2.66 11.48 -5.34
C THR A 127 -2.60 13.00 -5.47
N PRO A 128 -3.67 13.73 -5.14
CA PRO A 128 -3.67 15.20 -5.17
C PRO A 128 -2.87 15.83 -4.03
N LYS A 129 -2.55 15.05 -2.99
CA LYS A 129 -1.82 15.48 -1.79
C LYS A 129 -0.62 14.57 -1.55
N THR A 130 0.28 15.02 -0.68
CA THR A 130 1.47 14.26 -0.30
C THR A 130 1.14 13.12 0.67
N LEU A 131 2.02 12.12 0.76
CA LEU A 131 1.86 10.90 1.56
C LEU A 131 1.68 11.18 3.05
N SER A 132 2.27 12.27 3.58
CA SER A 132 2.11 12.66 4.98
C SER A 132 0.69 13.14 5.33
N GLU A 133 -0.08 13.54 4.33
CA GLU A 133 -1.45 14.04 4.49
C GLU A 133 -2.51 12.92 4.44
N TYR A 134 -2.08 11.68 4.24
CA TYR A 134 -2.95 10.52 4.21
C TYR A 134 -2.58 9.48 5.27
N THR A 135 -3.60 8.90 5.87
CA THR A 135 -3.52 7.63 6.58
C THR A 135 -3.26 6.48 5.59
N ASP A 136 -2.81 5.34 6.09
CA ASP A 136 -2.58 4.16 5.23
C ASP A 136 -3.89 3.66 4.61
N ASP A 137 -4.99 3.72 5.37
CA ASP A 137 -6.32 3.31 4.89
C ASP A 137 -6.83 4.24 3.77
N GLU A 138 -6.65 5.55 3.89
CA GLU A 138 -7.04 6.49 2.82
C GLU A 138 -6.21 6.28 1.54
N LEU A 139 -4.94 5.89 1.66
CA LEU A 139 -4.12 5.53 0.49
C LEU A 139 -4.59 4.22 -0.14
N ILE A 140 -4.99 3.24 0.67
CA ILE A 140 -5.58 1.98 0.20
C ILE A 140 -6.88 2.27 -0.56
N ASP A 141 -7.77 3.06 0.03
CA ASP A 141 -9.02 3.52 -0.60
C ASP A 141 -8.75 4.23 -1.92
N TRP A 142 -7.78 5.15 -1.92
CA TRP A 142 -7.40 5.89 -3.12
C TRP A 142 -6.88 4.96 -4.21
N VAL A 143 -6.00 4.00 -3.89
CA VAL A 143 -5.49 3.04 -4.87
C VAL A 143 -6.65 2.22 -5.45
N ASN A 144 -7.51 1.65 -4.60
CA ASN A 144 -8.65 0.85 -5.06
C ASN A 144 -9.64 1.65 -5.90
N ALA A 145 -9.80 2.94 -5.65
CA ALA A 145 -10.69 3.82 -6.42
C ALA A 145 -10.07 4.30 -7.76
N ASN A 146 -8.74 4.27 -7.89
CA ASN A 146 -8.02 4.85 -9.03
C ASN A 146 -7.27 3.81 -9.89
N ILE A 147 -7.37 2.51 -9.56
CA ILE A 147 -7.05 1.47 -10.53
C ILE A 147 -8.11 1.53 -11.63
N PRO A 148 -7.70 1.81 -12.89
CA PRO A 148 -8.61 1.92 -14.01
C PRO A 148 -9.34 0.60 -14.28
#